data_AF-D4D4T6-F1
#
_entry.id   AF-D4D4T6-F1
#
_cell.length_a   1.000
_cell.length_b   1.000
_cell.length_c   1.000
_cell.angle_alpha   90.00
_cell.angle_beta   90.00
_cell.angle_gamma   90.00
#
_symmetry.space_group_name_H-M   'P 1'
#
loop_
_entity.id
_entity.type
_entity.pdbx_description
1 polymer ?
#
loop_
_entity_poly.entity_id
_entity_poly.type
_entity_poly.pdbx_seq_one_letter_code
_entity_poly.pdbx_strand_id
1 'polypeptide(L)'
;MLINGIRNRLFVPPLNPIIKQTTSDERELRPASKIKPENRHVAWNSWNWDTIRRHQIVLGALWNTAATSPTIPGEEHLVQRKRVIFGNMKLADSTRRTDGIPFTKPGVPFTFKDPVNKRDEGRLFVFTSDGKLLEIEEMKVEGDRMAPAYRAALKAKLVDPVAARTSMHSVFHGPLL
;
A
#
# COMPACT_ATOMS: atom_id res chain seq x y z
N MET A 1 -30.04 2.89 -53.72
CA MET A 1 -30.48 4.08 -52.97
C MET A 1 -30.33 3.84 -51.46
N LEU A 2 -29.09 3.66 -50.98
CA LEU A 2 -28.78 3.35 -49.57
C LEU A 2 -28.50 4.61 -48.75
N ILE A 3 -27.84 5.60 -49.38
CA ILE A 3 -27.39 6.86 -48.76
C ILE A 3 -28.58 7.71 -48.27
N ASN A 4 -29.70 7.72 -49.00
CA ASN A 4 -30.91 8.45 -48.58
C ASN A 4 -31.60 7.81 -47.38
N GLY A 5 -31.54 6.48 -47.22
CA GLY A 5 -32.07 5.79 -46.05
C GLY A 5 -31.31 6.14 -44.76
N ILE A 6 -29.98 6.27 -44.85
CA ILE A 6 -29.10 6.67 -43.74
C ILE A 6 -29.33 8.14 -43.37
N ARG A 7 -29.39 9.05 -44.37
CA ARG A 7 -29.64 10.48 -44.12
C ARG A 7 -31.01 10.76 -43.53
N ASN A 8 -32.03 9.99 -43.93
CA ASN A 8 -33.41 10.18 -43.48
C ASN A 8 -33.74 9.43 -42.18
N ARG A 9 -32.74 8.87 -41.46
CA ARG A 9 -32.92 8.10 -40.22
C ARG A 9 -34.00 7.01 -40.32
N LEU A 10 -34.22 6.49 -41.53
CA LEU A 10 -35.33 5.59 -41.86
C LEU A 10 -35.14 4.17 -41.29
N PHE A 11 -33.94 3.88 -40.77
CA PHE A 11 -33.60 2.64 -40.09
C PHE A 11 -32.93 2.95 -38.74
N VAL A 12 -33.71 3.44 -37.79
CA VAL A 12 -33.38 3.34 -36.37
C VAL A 12 -34.32 2.26 -35.81
N PRO A 13 -33.87 1.01 -35.67
CA PRO A 13 -34.62 0.04 -34.89
C PRO A 13 -34.85 0.66 -33.51
N PRO A 14 -36.04 0.53 -32.89
CA PRO A 14 -36.11 0.80 -31.46
C PRO A 14 -35.06 -0.11 -30.82
N LEU A 15 -34.03 0.51 -30.24
CA LEU A 15 -33.04 -0.22 -29.46
C LEU A 15 -33.82 -0.78 -28.28
N ASN A 16 -34.33 -2.01 -28.40
CA ASN A 16 -34.83 -2.76 -27.26
C ASN A 16 -33.68 -2.78 -26.27
N PRO A 17 -33.81 -2.11 -25.10
CA PRO A 17 -32.73 -2.09 -24.15
C PRO A 17 -32.54 -3.55 -23.71
N ILE A 18 -31.42 -4.15 -24.14
CA ILE A 18 -31.04 -5.54 -23.81
C ILE A 18 -30.98 -5.71 -22.28
N ILE A 19 -30.81 -4.61 -21.57
CA ILE A 19 -30.92 -4.50 -20.12
C ILE A 19 -32.22 -3.76 -19.83
N LYS A 20 -33.25 -4.46 -19.34
CA LYS A 20 -34.38 -3.80 -18.67
C LYS A 20 -33.77 -2.90 -17.61
N GLN A 21 -33.95 -1.58 -17.72
CA GLN A 21 -33.66 -0.68 -16.61
C GLN A 21 -34.57 -1.13 -15.47
N THR A 22 -34.02 -1.88 -14.52
CA THR A 22 -34.70 -2.13 -13.26
C THR A 22 -34.91 -0.74 -12.67
N THR A 23 -36.14 -0.26 -12.68
CA THR A 23 -36.54 0.95 -11.98
C THR A 23 -36.43 0.62 -10.50
N SER A 24 -35.20 0.67 -9.98
CA SER A 24 -34.94 0.65 -8.55
C SER A 24 -35.67 1.85 -7.99
N ASP A 25 -36.52 1.63 -6.98
CA ASP A 25 -37.15 2.73 -6.27
C ASP A 25 -36.05 3.68 -5.81
N GLU A 26 -36.17 4.98 -6.09
CA GLU A 26 -35.16 5.98 -5.70
C GLU A 26 -34.92 5.98 -4.18
N ARG A 27 -35.88 5.45 -3.41
CA ARG A 27 -35.80 5.23 -1.96
C ARG A 27 -34.79 4.14 -1.56
N GLU A 28 -34.44 3.21 -2.45
CA GLU A 28 -33.44 2.17 -2.21
C GLU A 28 -32.01 2.63 -2.55
N LEU A 29 -31.87 3.73 -3.30
CA LEU A 29 -30.57 4.31 -3.63
C LEU A 29 -29.97 4.99 -2.41
N ARG A 30 -28.89 4.41 -1.86
CA ARG A 30 -28.13 5.02 -0.76
C ARG A 30 -26.95 5.81 -1.31
N PRO A 31 -26.87 7.13 -1.06
CA PRO A 31 -25.73 7.92 -1.50
C PRO A 31 -24.44 7.40 -0.84
N ALA A 32 -23.42 7.19 -1.66
CA ALA A 32 -22.11 6.81 -1.15
C ALA A 32 -21.51 7.97 -0.34
N SER A 33 -21.00 7.67 0.85
CA SER A 33 -20.36 8.67 1.70
C SER A 33 -19.06 9.18 1.08
N LYS A 34 -18.74 10.46 1.34
CA LYS A 34 -17.48 11.06 0.90
C LYS A 34 -16.29 10.28 1.46
N ILE A 35 -15.32 9.95 0.59
CA ILE A 35 -14.06 9.32 0.98
C ILE A 35 -13.25 10.32 1.80
N LYS A 36 -12.92 9.97 3.04
CA LYS A 36 -12.09 10.77 3.93
C LYS A 36 -10.64 10.23 3.99
N PRO A 37 -9.66 11.02 4.47
CA PRO A 37 -8.29 10.55 4.64
C PRO A 37 -8.18 9.31 5.53
N GLU A 38 -9.04 9.18 6.54
CA GLU A 38 -9.05 8.05 7.48
C GLU A 38 -9.38 6.73 6.78
N ASN A 39 -10.15 6.76 5.69
CA ASN A 39 -10.47 5.56 4.90
C ASN A 39 -9.24 4.96 4.19
N ARG A 40 -8.13 5.71 4.11
CA ARG A 40 -6.85 5.26 3.54
C ARG A 40 -5.86 4.74 4.58
N HIS A 41 -6.25 4.75 5.86
CA HIS A 41 -5.44 4.25 6.95
C HIS A 41 -5.45 2.73 6.97
N VAL A 42 -4.28 2.10 6.89
CA VAL A 42 -4.18 0.65 6.80
C VAL A 42 -4.26 0.04 8.19
N ALA A 43 -5.25 -0.81 8.44
CA ALA A 43 -5.35 -1.60 9.67
C ALA A 43 -4.63 -2.95 9.52
N TRP A 44 -3.30 -2.97 9.67
CA TRP A 44 -2.46 -4.15 9.42
C TRP A 44 -2.83 -5.41 10.21
N ASN A 45 -3.38 -5.24 11.42
CA ASN A 45 -3.77 -6.37 12.27
C ASN A 45 -5.07 -7.04 11.84
N SER A 46 -5.90 -6.37 11.03
CA SER A 46 -7.19 -6.90 10.58
C SER A 46 -7.26 -7.10 9.07
N TRP A 47 -6.56 -6.30 8.28
CA TRP A 47 -6.64 -6.34 6.82
C TRP A 47 -5.70 -7.40 6.23
N ASN A 48 -6.29 -8.27 5.43
CA ASN A 48 -5.56 -9.21 4.57
C ASN A 48 -5.04 -8.53 3.30
N TRP A 49 -4.20 -9.23 2.54
CA TRP A 49 -3.68 -8.71 1.27
C TRP A 49 -4.77 -8.23 0.30
N ASP A 50 -5.83 -9.01 0.09
CA ASP A 50 -6.86 -8.67 -0.89
C ASP A 50 -7.60 -7.39 -0.54
N THR A 51 -7.81 -7.16 0.76
CA THR A 51 -8.38 -5.92 1.29
C THR A 51 -7.44 -4.75 1.05
N ILE A 52 -6.15 -4.88 1.40
CA ILE A 52 -5.14 -3.83 1.19
C ILE A 52 -5.04 -3.48 -0.30
N ARG A 53 -4.91 -4.49 -1.17
CA ARG A 53 -4.79 -4.33 -2.62
C ARG A 53 -6.02 -3.62 -3.20
N ARG A 54 -7.22 -4.01 -2.77
CA ARG A 54 -8.47 -3.36 -3.21
C ARG A 54 -8.49 -1.89 -2.82
N HIS A 55 -8.11 -1.56 -1.58
CA HIS A 55 -8.06 -0.18 -1.12
C HIS A 55 -7.01 0.63 -1.88
N GLN A 56 -5.85 0.06 -2.18
CA GLN A 56 -4.82 0.74 -2.96
C GLN A 56 -5.29 1.05 -4.38
N ILE A 57 -5.99 0.11 -5.04
CA ILE A 57 -6.55 0.32 -6.39
C ILE A 57 -7.65 1.39 -6.38
N VAL A 58 -8.55 1.35 -5.40
CA VAL A 58 -9.74 2.21 -5.38
C VAL A 58 -9.45 3.61 -4.81
N LEU A 59 -8.64 3.69 -3.75
CA LEU A 59 -8.39 4.92 -3.01
C LEU A 59 -7.04 5.58 -3.33
N GLY A 60 -6.15 4.85 -4.03
CA GLY A 60 -4.78 5.25 -4.31
C GLY A 60 -3.84 4.97 -3.14
N ALA A 61 -2.88 5.87 -2.93
CA ALA A 61 -1.86 5.72 -1.89
C ALA A 61 -2.47 5.57 -0.49
N LEU A 62 -2.07 4.51 0.20
CA LEU A 62 -2.49 4.21 1.58
C LEU A 62 -1.48 4.80 2.57
N TRP A 63 -1.86 4.95 3.83
CA TRP A 63 -0.97 5.51 4.84
C TRP A 63 -1.10 4.84 6.20
N ASN A 64 -0.05 4.99 7.00
CA ASN A 64 0.00 4.59 8.41
C ASN A 64 1.02 5.49 9.16
N THR A 65 1.16 5.39 10.49
CA THR A 65 2.20 6.08 11.25
C THR A 65 3.34 5.16 11.67
N ALA A 66 4.58 5.61 11.50
CA ALA A 66 5.77 4.86 11.91
C ALA A 66 6.54 5.62 12.98
N ALA A 67 7.09 4.89 13.95
CA ALA A 67 7.99 5.42 14.96
C ALA A 67 9.34 5.80 14.32
N THR A 68 9.83 6.99 14.64
CA THR A 68 11.17 7.45 14.27
C THR A 68 12.08 7.38 15.50
N SER A 69 13.37 7.14 15.30
CA SER A 69 14.36 7.31 16.37
C SER A 69 14.29 8.73 16.96
N PRO A 70 14.42 8.90 18.29
CA PRO A 70 14.56 10.22 18.89
C PRO A 70 15.74 10.96 18.25
N THR A 71 15.57 12.26 18.01
CA THR A 71 16.59 13.09 17.37
C THR A 71 17.64 13.58 18.38
N ILE A 72 17.28 13.58 19.68
CA ILE A 72 18.10 14.09 20.77
C ILE A 72 18.42 12.93 21.73
N PRO A 73 19.71 12.63 21.99
CA PRO A 73 20.12 11.67 23.01
C PRO A 73 19.59 12.12 24.40
N GLY A 74 18.88 11.24 25.11
CA GLY A 74 18.27 11.54 26.41
C GLY A 74 16.77 11.86 26.39
N GLU A 75 16.16 12.07 25.22
CA GLU A 75 14.71 12.21 25.03
C GLU A 75 14.05 10.92 24.51
N GLU A 76 14.53 9.76 24.96
CA GLU A 76 14.03 8.44 24.51
C GLU A 76 12.53 8.24 24.77
N HIS A 77 11.96 9.01 25.70
CA HIS A 77 10.54 8.99 26.06
C HIS A 77 9.62 9.61 25.00
N LEU A 78 10.14 10.42 24.07
CA LEU A 78 9.35 11.06 23.03
C LEU A 78 9.54 10.33 21.69
N VAL A 79 8.89 9.17 21.57
CA VAL A 79 8.82 8.46 20.28
C VAL A 79 7.98 9.30 19.31
N GLN A 80 8.66 10.10 18.50
CA GLN A 80 8.02 10.82 17.41
C GLN A 80 7.48 9.81 16.40
N ARG A 81 6.25 10.07 15.93
CA ARG A 81 5.61 9.27 14.89
C ARG A 81 5.36 10.15 13.69
N LYS A 82 5.73 9.66 12.50
CA LYS A 82 5.48 10.37 11.24
C LYS A 82 4.55 9.57 10.37
N ARG A 83 3.76 10.27 9.57
CA ARG A 83 2.94 9.62 8.56
C ARG A 83 3.82 9.04 7.46
N VAL A 84 3.65 7.76 7.19
CA VAL A 84 4.23 7.06 6.04
C VAL A 84 3.12 6.83 5.04
N ILE A 85 3.38 7.17 3.77
CA ILE A 85 2.45 6.98 2.67
C ILE A 85 3.08 5.95 1.72
N PHE A 86 2.36 4.87 1.49
CA PHE A 86 2.76 3.77 0.62
C PHE A 86 2.35 4.09 -0.81
N GLY A 87 3.33 4.11 -1.72
CA GLY A 87 3.12 4.33 -3.16
C GLY A 87 2.69 3.04 -3.84
N ASN A 88 3.64 2.13 -4.04
CA ASN A 88 3.38 0.80 -4.57
C ASN A 88 3.75 -0.30 -3.58
N MET A 89 2.91 -1.32 -3.54
CA MET A 89 3.07 -2.53 -2.75
C MET A 89 2.68 -3.73 -3.60
N LYS A 90 3.40 -4.82 -3.44
CA LYS A 90 3.11 -6.07 -4.13
C LYS A 90 3.29 -7.25 -3.18
N LEU A 91 2.67 -8.37 -3.54
CA LEU A 91 2.98 -9.64 -2.88
C LEU A 91 4.44 -10.00 -3.17
N ALA A 92 5.20 -10.39 -2.15
CA ALA A 92 6.55 -10.86 -2.37
C ALA A 92 6.54 -12.13 -3.23
N ASP A 93 7.36 -12.16 -4.28
CA ASP A 93 7.45 -13.31 -5.17
C ASP A 93 7.96 -14.54 -4.39
N SER A 94 7.15 -15.59 -4.31
CA SER A 94 7.54 -16.87 -3.70
C SER A 94 8.67 -17.58 -4.45
N THR A 95 8.96 -17.17 -5.69
CA THR A 95 10.02 -17.74 -6.54
C THR A 95 11.41 -17.24 -6.17
N ARG A 96 11.53 -16.06 -5.56
CA ARG A 96 12.78 -15.60 -4.94
C ARG A 96 12.78 -16.18 -3.54
N ARG A 97 13.72 -17.10 -3.25
CA ARG A 97 13.84 -17.81 -1.97
C ARG A 97 13.45 -16.89 -0.80
N THR A 98 12.22 -17.07 -0.33
CA THR A 98 11.75 -16.50 0.94
C THR A 98 12.37 -17.27 2.12
N ASP A 99 13.11 -18.34 1.83
CA ASP A 99 13.90 -19.13 2.77
C ASP A 99 14.89 -18.21 3.49
N GLY A 100 14.59 -17.90 4.76
CA GLY A 100 15.42 -17.03 5.60
C GLY A 100 14.81 -15.66 5.89
N ILE A 101 13.63 -15.31 5.35
CA ILE A 101 12.90 -14.12 5.80
C ILE A 101 12.28 -14.44 7.17
N PRO A 102 12.65 -13.72 8.24
CA PRO A 102 12.07 -13.96 9.55
C PRO A 102 10.60 -13.54 9.55
N PHE A 103 9.75 -14.40 10.11
CA PHE A 103 8.35 -14.03 10.34
C PHE A 103 8.27 -12.94 11.41
N THR A 104 7.60 -11.83 11.10
CA THR A 104 7.28 -10.77 12.06
C THR A 104 5.76 -10.62 12.21
N LYS A 105 5.33 -9.96 13.28
CA LYS A 105 3.90 -9.68 13.48
C LYS A 105 3.36 -8.79 12.35
N PRO A 106 2.06 -8.91 11.99
CA PRO A 106 1.45 -8.02 11.02
C PRO A 106 1.68 -6.54 11.35
N GLY A 107 1.97 -5.74 10.33
CA GLY A 107 2.22 -4.30 10.50
C GLY A 107 3.55 -3.95 11.16
N VAL A 108 4.48 -4.90 11.30
CA VAL A 108 5.87 -4.63 11.72
C VAL A 108 6.79 -4.67 10.50
N PRO A 109 7.16 -3.53 9.91
CA PRO A 109 8.01 -3.51 8.73
C PRO A 109 9.46 -3.83 9.09
N PHE A 110 10.14 -4.44 8.15
CA PHE A 110 11.56 -4.75 8.28
C PHE A 110 12.27 -4.64 6.94
N THR A 111 13.52 -4.22 7.01
CA THR A 111 14.42 -4.25 5.87
C THR A 111 15.02 -5.64 5.73
N PHE A 112 15.17 -6.11 4.50
CA PHE A 112 15.84 -7.37 4.19
C PHE A 112 16.77 -7.21 3.00
N LYS A 113 17.94 -7.85 3.09
CA LYS A 113 18.94 -7.93 2.00
C LYS A 113 19.11 -9.37 1.56
N ASP A 114 19.15 -9.58 0.26
CA ASP A 114 19.45 -10.89 -0.30
C ASP A 114 20.89 -11.31 0.05
N PRO A 115 21.08 -12.40 0.82
CA PRO A 115 22.41 -12.84 1.22
C PRO A 115 23.24 -13.33 0.03
N VAL A 116 22.59 -13.73 -1.07
CA VAL A 116 23.27 -14.21 -2.28
C VAL A 116 23.77 -13.04 -3.13
N ASN A 117 23.06 -11.91 -3.10
CA ASN A 117 23.42 -10.73 -3.88
C ASN A 117 24.10 -9.66 -3.01
N LYS A 118 25.45 -9.67 -2.99
CA LYS A 118 26.26 -8.66 -2.27
C LYS A 118 26.04 -7.21 -2.73
N ARG A 119 25.41 -6.99 -3.89
CA ARG A 119 25.06 -5.65 -4.40
C ARG A 119 23.60 -5.29 -4.13
N ASP A 120 22.84 -6.12 -3.41
CA ASP A 120 21.47 -5.79 -3.03
C ASP A 120 21.48 -4.60 -2.06
N GLU A 121 20.86 -3.50 -2.48
CA GLU A 121 20.73 -2.32 -1.63
C GLU A 121 19.87 -2.60 -0.41
N GLY A 122 18.91 -3.52 -0.54
CA GLY A 122 17.91 -3.85 0.48
C GLY A 122 16.50 -3.49 0.03
N ARG A 123 15.54 -4.23 0.55
CA ARG A 123 14.10 -4.09 0.29
C ARG A 123 13.34 -3.93 1.59
N LEU A 124 12.13 -3.40 1.50
CA LEU A 124 11.26 -3.20 2.66
C LEU A 124 10.07 -4.17 2.59
N PHE A 125 9.84 -4.90 3.66
CA PHE A 125 8.77 -5.88 3.73
C PHE A 125 7.89 -5.67 4.96
N VAL A 126 6.66 -6.18 4.89
CA VAL A 126 5.70 -6.20 6.00
C VAL A 126 4.75 -7.39 5.85
N PHE A 127 4.41 -8.04 6.97
CA PHE A 127 3.38 -9.06 6.99
C PHE A 127 1.98 -8.46 7.15
N THR A 128 1.02 -9.11 6.52
CA THR A 128 -0.43 -8.83 6.61
C THR A 128 -1.11 -9.74 7.62
N SER A 129 -2.39 -9.47 7.94
CA SER A 129 -3.12 -10.28 8.93
C SER A 129 -3.30 -11.75 8.52
N ASP A 130 -3.30 -12.06 7.22
CA ASP A 130 -3.36 -13.42 6.68
C ASP A 130 -1.98 -14.06 6.48
N GLY A 131 -0.93 -13.48 7.05
CA GLY A 131 0.44 -14.03 7.01
C GLY A 131 1.13 -13.88 5.66
N LYS A 132 0.52 -13.19 4.69
CA LYS A 132 1.15 -12.89 3.40
C LYS A 132 2.20 -11.81 3.58
N LEU A 133 3.34 -12.01 2.91
CA LEU A 133 4.45 -11.07 2.88
C LEU A 133 4.27 -10.07 1.74
N LEU A 134 4.28 -8.78 2.06
CA LEU A 134 4.25 -7.71 1.08
C LEU A 134 5.62 -7.05 0.97
N GLU A 135 6.05 -6.79 -0.26
CA GLU A 135 7.13 -5.85 -0.56
C GLU A 135 6.54 -4.46 -0.73
N ILE A 136 7.06 -3.50 0.03
CA ILE A 136 6.79 -2.08 -0.17
C ILE A 136 7.87 -1.57 -1.12
N GLU A 137 7.50 -1.28 -2.37
CA GLU A 137 8.46 -0.84 -3.38
C GLU A 137 8.75 0.66 -3.25
N GLU A 138 7.70 1.45 -3.01
CA GLU A 138 7.79 2.90 -2.92
C GLU A 138 7.06 3.42 -1.69
N MET A 139 7.67 4.37 -1.00
CA MET A 139 7.02 5.10 0.06
C MET A 139 7.56 6.54 0.15
N LYS A 140 6.80 7.38 0.86
CA LYS A 140 7.31 8.64 1.38
C LYS A 140 6.96 8.78 2.85
N VAL A 141 7.82 9.49 3.57
CA VAL A 141 7.49 10.00 4.90
C VAL A 141 6.98 11.42 4.76
N GLU A 142 6.16 11.86 5.70
CA GLU A 142 5.63 13.21 5.76
C GLU A 142 6.70 14.28 5.48
N GLY A 143 6.42 15.19 4.54
CA GLY A 143 7.34 16.23 4.09
C GLY A 143 8.29 15.82 2.97
N ASP A 144 8.45 14.53 2.69
CA ASP A 144 9.36 14.01 1.66
C ASP A 144 8.68 13.69 0.32
N ARG A 145 9.51 13.50 -0.71
CA ARG A 145 9.11 12.98 -2.03
C ARG A 145 9.01 11.46 -2.01
N MET A 146 8.20 10.91 -2.92
CA MET A 146 8.14 9.45 -3.15
C MET A 146 9.50 8.94 -3.60
N ALA A 147 9.94 7.83 -3.03
CA ALA A 147 11.22 7.21 -3.31
C ALA A 147 11.15 5.69 -3.05
N PRO A 148 12.17 4.92 -3.50
CA PRO A 148 12.30 3.50 -3.14
C PRO A 148 12.22 3.32 -1.63
N ALA A 149 11.39 2.38 -1.19
CA ALA A 149 10.92 2.37 0.19
C ALA A 149 12.04 2.15 1.22
N TYR A 150 13.00 1.29 0.88
CA TYR A 150 14.19 1.06 1.70
C TYR A 150 14.99 2.36 1.93
N ARG A 151 15.24 3.15 0.87
CA ARG A 151 15.97 4.42 0.97
C ARG A 151 15.18 5.47 1.75
N ALA A 152 13.86 5.54 1.55
CA ALA A 152 12.99 6.44 2.29
C ALA A 152 12.96 6.11 3.79
N ALA A 153 12.89 4.83 4.16
CA ALA A 153 12.91 4.39 5.55
C ALA A 153 14.23 4.73 6.26
N LEU A 154 15.37 4.54 5.58
CA LEU A 154 16.69 4.95 6.08
C LEU A 154 16.79 6.46 6.27
N LYS A 155 16.38 7.24 5.26
CA LYS A 155 16.43 8.71 5.31
C LYS A 155 15.62 9.25 6.49
N ALA A 156 14.46 8.66 6.74
CA ALA A 156 13.56 9.07 7.80
C ALA A 156 13.88 8.46 9.17
N LYS A 157 14.96 7.68 9.31
CA LYS A 157 15.36 7.01 10.56
C LYS A 157 14.22 6.20 11.18
N LEU A 158 13.50 5.43 10.34
CA LEU A 158 12.46 4.49 10.77
C LEU A 158 13.04 3.14 11.21
N VAL A 159 14.26 2.86 10.74
CA VAL A 159 15.09 1.71 11.08
C VAL A 159 16.47 2.24 11.45
N ASP A 160 17.18 1.53 12.33
CA ASP A 160 18.57 1.86 12.64
C ASP A 160 19.43 1.79 11.36
N PRO A 161 20.06 2.90 10.91
CA PRO A 161 20.80 2.92 9.66
C PRO A 161 22.05 2.05 9.65
N VAL A 162 22.68 1.83 10.82
CA VAL A 162 23.86 0.96 10.94
C VAL A 162 23.42 -0.49 10.81
N ALA A 163 22.43 -0.90 11.61
CA ALA A 163 21.89 -2.26 11.58
C ALA A 163 21.30 -2.61 10.22
N ALA A 164 20.55 -1.70 9.57
CA ALA A 164 20.02 -1.94 8.23
C ALA A 164 21.12 -2.08 7.17
N ARG A 165 22.30 -1.51 7.39
CA ARG A 165 23.43 -1.63 6.46
C ARG A 165 24.25 -2.88 6.69
N THR A 166 24.49 -3.27 7.94
CA THR A 166 25.37 -4.38 8.32
C THR A 166 24.65 -5.71 8.44
N SER A 167 23.37 -5.71 8.78
CA SER A 167 22.58 -6.91 9.01
C SER A 167 21.77 -7.29 7.77
N MET A 168 21.52 -8.59 7.62
CA MET A 168 20.60 -9.14 6.61
C MET A 168 19.16 -8.70 6.84
N HIS A 169 18.78 -8.49 8.10
CA HIS A 169 17.44 -8.13 8.53
C HIS A 169 17.52 -7.05 9.63
N SER A 170 16.65 -6.04 9.55
CA SER A 170 16.52 -5.00 10.58
C SER A 170 15.08 -4.51 10.66
N VAL A 171 14.52 -4.43 11.87
CA VAL A 171 13.11 -4.07 12.10
C VAL A 171 12.99 -2.57 12.32
N PHE A 172 11.84 -2.01 11.96
CA PHE A 172 11.49 -0.64 12.34
C PHE A 172 11.52 -0.46 13.86
N HIS A 173 11.70 0.78 14.32
CA HIS A 173 11.69 1.12 15.75
C HIS A 173 10.35 0.80 16.45
N GLY A 174 9.28 0.51 15.70
CA GLY A 174 8.02 0.03 16.21
C GLY A 174 7.05 -0.39 15.10
N PRO A 175 5.88 -0.93 15.46
CA PRO A 175 4.83 -1.27 14.50
C PRO A 175 4.21 -0.02 13.87
N LEU A 176 3.69 -0.20 12.67
CA LEU A 176 2.80 0.71 12.00
C LEU A 176 1.48 0.80 12.79
N LEU A 177 1.13 2.00 13.29
CA LEU A 177 -0.18 2.28 13.88
C LEU A 177 -1.06 3.16 12.99
#